data_AF-A0A9Q0EQM2-F1
#
_entry.id   AF-A0A9Q0EQM2-F1
#
_cell.length_a   1.000
_cell.length_b   1.000
_cell.length_c   1.000
_cell.angle_alpha   90.00
_cell.angle_beta   90.00
_cell.angle_gamma   90.00
#
_symmetry.space_group_name_H-M   'P 1'
#
loop_
_entity.id
_entity.type
_entity.pdbx_description
1 polymer ?
#
loop_
_entity_poly.entity_id
_entity_poly.type
_entity_poly.pdbx_seq_one_letter_code
_entity_poly.pdbx_strand_id
1 'polypeptide(L)'
;ELKLKNVHLQVGDQLRVKGFLPNGANRFSVNLGAGEQDLALHFNPRLQTGSAGGRYTLVVCNSLAGGCWAEEQRQNSQGFWRGQH
;
A
#
# COMPACT_ATOMS: atom_id res chain seq x y z
N GLU A 1 -9.39 -2.65 -9.66
CA GLU A 1 -8.41 -3.42 -8.89
C GLU A 1 -7.74 -4.42 -9.83
N LEU A 2 -6.41 -4.57 -9.78
CA LEU A 2 -5.68 -5.60 -10.52
C LEU A 2 -5.30 -6.70 -9.53
N LYS A 3 -5.63 -7.95 -9.83
CA LYS A 3 -5.28 -9.11 -9.02
C LYS A 3 -4.47 -10.10 -9.85
N LEU A 4 -3.31 -10.49 -9.34
CA LEU A 4 -2.50 -11.57 -9.88
C LEU A 4 -2.57 -12.75 -8.91
N LYS A 5 -2.85 -13.94 -9.42
CA LYS A 5 -2.95 -15.18 -8.65
C LYS A 5 -1.96 -16.19 -9.22
N ASN A 6 -1.55 -17.16 -8.40
CA ASN A 6 -0.58 -18.19 -8.77
C ASN A 6 0.77 -17.62 -9.25
N VAL A 7 1.16 -16.47 -8.69
CA VAL A 7 2.48 -15.89 -8.90
C VAL A 7 3.42 -16.50 -7.85
N HIS A 8 4.48 -17.14 -8.32
CA HIS A 8 5.53 -17.67 -7.45
C HIS A 8 6.59 -16.59 -7.24
N LEU A 9 6.66 -16.04 -6.03
CA LEU A 9 7.72 -15.12 -5.60
C LEU A 9 8.57 -15.82 -4.54
N GLN A 10 9.88 -15.84 -4.75
CA GLN A 10 10.86 -16.46 -3.86
C GLN A 10 11.77 -15.40 -3.22
N VAL A 11 12.49 -15.81 -2.18
CA VAL A 11 13.50 -14.95 -1.56
C VAL A 11 14.56 -14.60 -2.61
N GLY A 12 14.82 -13.31 -2.77
CA GLY A 12 15.73 -12.78 -3.79
C GLY A 12 15.02 -12.20 -5.02
N ASP A 13 13.74 -12.52 -5.24
CA ASP A 13 12.97 -11.95 -6.33
C ASP A 13 12.63 -10.47 -6.08
N GLN A 14 12.46 -9.73 -7.17
CA GLN A 14 12.04 -8.33 -7.15
C GLN A 14 10.69 -8.15 -7.83
N LEU A 15 9.71 -7.63 -7.10
CA LEU A 15 8.44 -7.16 -7.64
C LEU A 15 8.47 -5.65 -7.84
N ARG A 16 8.25 -5.18 -9.07
CA ARG A 16 8.12 -3.75 -9.39
C ARG A 16 6.70 -3.43 -9.84
N VAL A 17 6.02 -2.59 -9.07
CA VAL A 17 4.69 -2.07 -9.42
C VAL A 17 4.84 -0.62 -9.89
N LYS A 18 4.29 -0.31 -11.05
CA LYS A 18 4.16 1.06 -11.56
C LYS A 18 2.67 1.36 -11.76
N GLY A 19 2.26 2.55 -11.36
CA GLY A 19 0.88 2.98 -11.49
C GLY A 19 0.79 4.50 -11.36
N PHE A 20 -0.38 5.03 -11.65
CA PHE A 20 -0.67 6.46 -11.55
C PHE A 20 -1.65 6.70 -10.42
N LEU A 21 -1.44 7.78 -9.65
CA LEU A 21 -2.37 8.21 -8.60
C LEU A 21 -3.27 9.34 -9.14
N PRO A 22 -4.57 9.09 -9.38
CA PRO A 22 -5.48 10.15 -9.83
C PRO A 22 -5.57 11.33 -8.85
N ASN A 23 -5.93 12.51 -9.36
CA ASN A 23 -6.11 13.74 -8.56
C ASN A 23 -7.13 13.61 -7.42
N GLY A 24 -8.07 12.66 -7.51
CA GLY A 24 -9.05 12.38 -6.44
C GLY A 24 -8.64 11.26 -5.47
N ALA A 25 -7.46 10.65 -5.66
CA ALA A 25 -7.06 9.50 -4.85
C ALA A 25 -6.73 9.91 -3.41
N ASN A 26 -7.29 9.21 -2.43
CA ASN A 26 -6.98 9.40 -1.01
C ASN A 26 -6.08 8.31 -0.44
N ARG A 27 -5.98 7.17 -1.13
CA ARG A 27 -5.11 6.05 -0.77
C ARG A 27 -4.95 5.11 -1.95
N PHE A 28 -3.95 4.25 -1.86
CA PHE A 28 -3.87 3.02 -2.65
C PHE A 28 -3.34 1.90 -1.75
N SER A 29 -3.44 0.65 -2.20
CA SER A 29 -2.79 -0.45 -1.49
C SER A 29 -2.16 -1.45 -2.44
N VAL A 30 -1.06 -2.06 -1.98
CA VAL A 30 -0.44 -3.24 -2.58
C VAL A 30 -0.50 -4.35 -1.54
N ASN A 31 -1.16 -5.45 -1.90
CA ASN A 31 -1.37 -6.60 -1.03
C ASN A 31 -0.56 -7.77 -1.55
N LEU A 32 0.30 -8.34 -0.72
CA LEU A 32 1.06 -9.55 -1.01
C LEU A 32 0.72 -10.62 0.02
N GLY A 33 0.34 -11.81 -0.44
CA GLY A 33 -0.14 -12.86 0.44
C GLY A 33 -0.47 -14.15 -0.29
N ALA A 34 -0.79 -15.17 0.51
CA ALA A 34 -1.23 -16.47 0.02
C ALA A 34 -2.72 -16.46 -0.38
N GLY A 35 -3.50 -15.51 0.14
CA GLY A 35 -4.91 -15.36 -0.15
C GLY A 35 -5.47 -14.03 0.32
N GLU A 36 -6.76 -13.80 0.08
CA GLU A 36 -7.42 -12.53 0.44
C GLU A 36 -7.54 -12.33 1.96
N GLN A 37 -7.42 -13.42 2.73
CA GLN A 37 -7.49 -13.42 4.20
C GLN A 37 -6.13 -13.63 4.87
N ASP A 38 -5.08 -13.85 4.07
CA ASP A 38 -3.72 -14.17 4.54
C ASP A 38 -2.70 -13.34 3.76
N LEU A 39 -2.47 -12.12 4.25
CA LEU A 39 -1.55 -11.14 3.69
C LEU A 39 -0.29 -11.05 4.54
N ALA A 40 0.85 -11.38 3.95
CA ALA A 40 2.15 -11.12 4.55
C ALA A 40 2.47 -9.61 4.58
N LEU A 41 1.97 -8.86 3.60
CA LEU A 41 2.11 -7.41 3.52
C LEU A 41 0.84 -6.77 2.95
N HIS A 42 0.28 -5.84 3.72
CA HIS A 42 -0.65 -4.82 3.26
C HIS A 42 0.05 -3.47 3.31
N PHE A 43 0.55 -3.01 2.17
CA PHE A 43 1.14 -1.69 2.03
C PHE A 43 0.06 -0.70 1.62
N ASN A 44 -0.32 0.24 2.48
CA ASN A 44 -1.43 1.16 2.28
C ASN A 44 -1.06 2.63 2.54
N PRO A 45 -0.42 3.31 1.57
CA PRO A 45 -0.22 4.75 1.66
C PRO A 45 -1.54 5.52 1.60
N ARG A 46 -1.75 6.39 2.58
CA ARG A 46 -2.93 7.26 2.74
C ARG A 46 -2.48 8.71 2.53
N LEU A 47 -2.96 9.34 1.47
CA LEU A 47 -2.57 10.70 1.07
C LEU A 47 -3.33 11.72 1.93
N GLN A 48 -2.59 12.49 2.72
CA GLN A 48 -3.11 13.47 3.67
C GLN A 48 -2.90 14.90 3.17
N THR A 49 -3.82 15.77 3.56
CA THR A 49 -3.66 17.22 3.48
C THR A 49 -3.67 17.74 4.92
N GLY A 50 -2.55 18.27 5.37
CA GLY A 50 -2.41 18.84 6.71
C GLY A 50 -3.17 20.15 6.86
N SER A 51 -3.40 20.54 8.12
CA SER A 51 -4.22 21.69 8.51
C SER A 51 -3.72 23.03 7.96
N ALA A 52 -2.42 23.14 7.68
CA ALA A 52 -1.79 24.31 7.08
C ALA A 52 -1.65 24.23 5.54
N GLY A 53 -2.38 23.30 4.89
CA GLY A 53 -2.31 23.08 3.44
C GLY A 53 -1.10 22.26 2.97
N GLY A 54 -0.17 21.92 3.87
CA GLY A 54 0.95 21.02 3.59
C GLY A 54 0.45 19.63 3.21
N ARG A 55 1.13 18.95 2.28
CA ARG A 55 0.76 17.60 1.84
C ARG A 55 1.77 16.60 2.42
N TYR A 56 1.30 15.44 2.86
CA TYR A 56 2.15 14.32 3.23
C TYR A 56 1.39 13.01 3.01
N THR A 57 2.10 11.89 3.02
CA THR A 57 1.49 10.57 2.93
C THR A 57 1.79 9.81 4.21
N LEU A 58 0.74 9.30 4.86
CA LEU A 58 0.88 8.35 5.95
C LEU A 58 0.94 6.94 5.34
N VAL A 59 2.13 6.36 5.33
CA VAL A 59 2.32 4.97 4.94
C VAL A 59 1.89 4.10 6.11
N VAL A 60 0.94 3.21 5.85
CA VAL A 60 0.51 2.20 6.80
C VAL A 60 0.88 0.83 6.25
N CYS A 61 1.61 0.05 7.03
CA CYS A 61 1.90 -1.35 6.76
C CYS A 61 1.20 -2.23 7.79
N ASN A 62 0.69 -3.38 7.38
CA ASN A 62 0.12 -4.37 8.28
C ASN A 62 0.24 -5.77 7.67
N SER A 63 -0.07 -6.81 8.44
CA SER A 63 -0.33 -8.17 8.00
C SER A 63 -1.78 -8.56 8.34
N LEU A 64 -2.29 -9.55 7.60
CA LEU A 64 -3.61 -10.14 7.80
C LEU A 64 -3.42 -11.66 7.92
N ALA A 65 -3.94 -12.28 8.97
CA ALA A 65 -3.87 -13.73 9.14
C ALA A 65 -5.24 -14.27 9.55
N GLY A 66 -5.78 -15.23 8.80
CA GLY A 66 -7.13 -15.76 9.02
C GLY A 66 -8.21 -14.67 9.02
N GLY A 67 -8.04 -13.60 8.24
CA GLY A 67 -8.97 -12.47 8.18
C GLY A 67 -8.85 -11.45 9.31
N CYS A 68 -7.88 -11.61 10.22
CA CYS A 68 -7.62 -10.69 11.32
C CYS A 68 -6.39 -9.83 11.07
N TRP A 69 -6.56 -8.50 11.19
CA TRP A 69 -5.46 -7.54 11.07
C TRP A 69 -4.57 -7.56 12.31
N ALA A 70 -3.26 -7.47 12.11
CA ALA A 70 -2.31 -7.25 13.20
C ALA A 70 -2.21 -5.76 13.58
N GLU A 71 -1.21 -5.41 14.39
CA GLU A 71 -0.91 -4.03 14.75
C GLU A 71 -0.35 -3.25 13.54
N GLU A 72 -0.91 -2.08 13.27
CA GLU A 72 -0.44 -1.24 12.16
C GLU A 72 0.92 -0.61 12.45
N GLN A 73 1.84 -0.70 11.49
CA GLN A 73 3.05 0.11 11.45
C GLN A 73 2.79 1.38 10.64
N ARG A 74 3.17 2.55 11.17
CA ARG A 74 2.83 3.85 10.59
C ARG A 74 4.07 4.74 10.41
N GLN A 75 4.23 5.32 9.22
CA GLN A 75 5.35 6.22 8.92
C GLN A 75 4.92 7.36 7.99
N ASN A 76 5.33 8.59 8.30
CA ASN A 76 5.14 9.73 7.41
C ASN A 76 6.16 9.69 6.26
N SER A 77 5.69 9.99 5.05
CA SER A 77 6.50 10.04 3.83
C SER A 77 6.10 11.22 2.94
N GLN A 78 7.05 11.70 2.15
CA GLN A 78 6.84 12.70 1.09
C GLN A 78 6.97 12.08 -0.32
N GLY A 79 6.93 10.75 -0.43
CA GLY A 79 7.21 10.02 -1.68
C GLY A 79 6.00 9.73 -2.57
N PHE A 80 4.78 10.09 -2.18
CA PHE A 80 3.57 9.79 -2.95
C PHE A 80 2.68 11.02 -3.07
N TRP A 81 2.33 11.38 -4.30
CA TRP A 81 1.49 12.54 -4.61
C TRP A 81 0.41 12.20 -5.62
N ARG A 82 -0.73 12.89 -5.49
CA ARG A 82 -1.80 12.85 -6.50
C ARG A 82 -1.31 13.51 -7.80
N GLY A 83 -1.68 12.94 -8.94
CA GLY A 83 -1.33 13.45 -10.26
C GLY A 83 0.09 13.11 -10.72
N GLN A 84 0.81 12.24 -9.99
CA GLN A 84 2.17 11.85 -10.34
C GLN A 84 2.20 10.48 -11.06
N HIS A 85 3.06 10.40 -12.09
CA HIS A 85 3.44 9.19 -12.81
C HIS A 85 4.65 8.49 -12.18
#